data_AF-A0A376UB37-F1
#
_entry.id   AF-A0A376UB37-F1
#
_cell.length_a   1.000
_cell.length_b   1.000
_cell.length_c   1.000
_cell.angle_alpha   90.00
_cell.angle_beta   90.00
_cell.angle_gamma   90.00
#
_symmetry.space_group_name_H-M   'P 1'
#
loop_
_entity.id
_entity.type
_entity.pdbx_description
1 polymer ?
#
loop_
_entity_poly.entity_id
_entity_poly.type
_entity_poly.pdbx_seq_one_letter_code
_entity_poly.pdbx_strand_id
1 'polypeptide(L)'
;MLNDIDELAQLQLIPADGAVAEASPGQFEINLYHTDNVLEACDDALALKRLVRLMAEKHKMHATFMAKPYEEHAGSGMHIHISMQNNRGENVLSDTEGEDSPLLKKMLAGMIDLMPSSMALLAPNVKLVSPLPAGNVYADAGVVGP
;
A
#
# COMPACT_ATOMS: atom_id res chain seq x y z
N MET A 1 0.80 14.13 -15.77
CA MET A 1 1.22 13.68 -14.43
C MET A 1 1.12 12.17 -14.29
N LEU A 2 -0.06 11.54 -14.25
CA LEU A 2 -0.14 10.07 -14.07
C LEU A 2 0.59 9.32 -15.18
N ASN A 3 0.39 9.68 -16.45
CA ASN A 3 1.14 9.09 -17.56
C ASN A 3 2.67 9.27 -17.42
N ASP A 4 3.15 10.40 -16.88
CA ASP A 4 4.58 10.61 -16.64
C ASP A 4 5.10 9.68 -15.53
N ILE A 5 4.26 9.38 -14.52
CA ILE A 5 4.60 8.44 -13.44
C ILE A 5 4.73 7.04 -14.05
N ASP A 6 3.78 6.60 -14.88
CA ASP A 6 3.81 5.30 -15.53
C ASP A 6 5.06 5.14 -16.41
N GLU A 7 5.35 6.14 -17.26
CA GLU A 7 6.52 6.14 -18.15
C GLU A 7 7.83 6.09 -17.35
N LEU A 8 7.97 6.90 -16.30
CA LEU A 8 9.19 6.96 -15.49
C LEU A 8 9.33 5.78 -14.54
N ALA A 9 8.24 5.15 -14.11
CA ALA A 9 8.27 3.91 -13.35
C ALA A 9 8.84 2.79 -14.22
N GLN A 10 8.37 2.66 -15.46
CA GLN A 10 8.91 1.70 -16.43
C GLN A 10 10.40 1.93 -16.72
N LEU A 11 10.81 3.18 -16.93
CA LEU A 11 12.22 3.51 -17.17
C LEU A 11 13.14 3.22 -15.97
N GLN A 12 12.61 3.30 -14.75
CA GLN A 12 13.34 3.00 -13.52
C GLN A 12 13.20 1.54 -13.06
N LEU A 13 12.47 0.71 -13.83
CA LEU A 13 12.16 -0.67 -13.49
C LEU A 13 11.39 -0.82 -12.17
N ILE A 14 10.61 0.20 -11.80
CA ILE A 14 9.69 0.11 -10.66
C ILE A 14 8.48 -0.72 -11.13
N PRO A 15 8.12 -1.83 -10.46
CA PRO A 15 7.07 -2.74 -10.91
C PRO A 15 5.68 -2.20 -10.57
N ALA A 16 5.40 -0.95 -10.94
CA ALA A 16 4.11 -0.30 -10.74
C ALA A 16 3.09 -0.73 -11.81
N ASP A 17 1.89 -1.02 -11.35
CA ASP A 17 0.70 -1.10 -12.19
C ASP A 17 0.07 0.30 -12.34
N GLY A 18 -0.84 0.46 -13.29
CA GLY A 18 -1.45 1.75 -13.61
C GLY A 18 -2.16 2.40 -12.43
N ALA A 19 -2.26 3.74 -12.47
CA ALA A 19 -2.95 4.51 -11.45
C ALA A 19 -4.48 4.42 -11.55
N VAL A 20 -5.16 4.25 -10.42
CA VAL A 20 -6.62 4.20 -10.31
C VAL A 20 -7.12 5.34 -9.43
N ALA A 21 -8.25 5.95 -9.79
CA ALA A 21 -8.87 7.00 -8.97
C ALA A 21 -9.69 6.39 -7.83
N GLU A 22 -9.56 6.98 -6.64
CA GLU A 22 -10.14 6.46 -5.40
C GLU A 22 -11.36 7.27 -4.92
N ALA A 23 -11.86 6.93 -3.74
CA ALA A 23 -13.10 7.46 -3.17
C ALA A 23 -13.11 8.99 -2.92
N SER A 24 -11.93 9.64 -2.80
CA SER A 24 -11.85 11.08 -2.57
C SER A 24 -11.33 11.86 -3.78
N PRO A 25 -11.75 13.13 -3.96
CA PRO A 25 -11.20 13.99 -5.00
C PRO A 25 -9.68 14.13 -4.87
N GLY A 26 -8.96 13.87 -5.97
CA GLY A 26 -7.50 13.94 -6.00
C GLY A 26 -6.77 12.78 -5.33
N GLN A 27 -7.49 11.73 -4.91
CA GLN A 27 -6.92 10.52 -4.35
C GLN A 27 -6.70 9.48 -5.46
N PHE A 28 -5.49 8.91 -5.49
CA PHE A 28 -5.11 7.91 -6.48
C PHE A 28 -4.31 6.78 -5.82
N GLU A 29 -4.61 5.56 -6.26
CA GLU A 29 -3.91 4.34 -5.91
C GLU A 29 -2.97 3.91 -7.04
N ILE A 30 -1.78 3.46 -6.68
CA ILE A 30 -0.83 2.82 -7.60
C ILE A 30 -0.39 1.51 -6.95
N ASN A 31 -0.64 0.41 -7.64
CA ASN A 31 -0.28 -0.93 -7.16
C ASN A 31 1.14 -1.30 -7.58
N LEU A 32 1.79 -2.18 -6.81
CA LEU A 32 3.07 -2.79 -7.17
C LEU A 32 2.86 -4.29 -7.40
N TYR A 33 3.57 -4.86 -8.37
CA TYR A 33 3.56 -6.30 -8.57
C TYR A 33 4.20 -7.01 -7.37
N HIS A 34 3.72 -8.23 -7.11
CA HIS A 34 4.24 -9.08 -6.06
C HIS A 34 5.66 -9.57 -6.37
N THR A 35 6.48 -9.68 -5.33
CA THR A 35 7.79 -10.33 -5.36
C THR A 35 7.93 -11.28 -4.17
N ASP A 36 8.73 -12.33 -4.33
CA ASP A 36 9.13 -13.23 -3.24
C ASP A 36 10.30 -12.66 -2.41
N ASN A 37 10.90 -11.56 -2.87
CA ASN A 37 11.96 -10.83 -2.19
C ASN A 37 11.39 -9.63 -1.40
N VAL A 38 11.22 -9.81 -0.09
CA VAL A 38 10.64 -8.79 0.80
C VAL A 38 11.43 -7.49 0.85
N LEU A 39 12.77 -7.55 0.69
CA LEU A 39 13.60 -6.34 0.69
C LEU A 39 13.39 -5.52 -0.57
N GLU A 40 13.28 -6.18 -1.72
CA GLU A 40 12.99 -5.55 -3.00
C GLU A 40 11.60 -4.90 -2.99
N ALA A 41 10.58 -5.57 -2.44
CA ALA A 41 9.26 -4.96 -2.26
C ALA A 41 9.31 -3.66 -1.44
N CYS A 42 10.17 -3.60 -0.42
CA CYS A 42 10.35 -2.40 0.40
C CYS A 42 11.06 -1.28 -0.40
N ASP A 43 12.09 -1.62 -1.16
CA ASP A 43 12.82 -0.68 -2.00
C ASP A 43 11.91 -0.12 -3.12
N ASP A 44 11.08 -0.95 -3.74
CA ASP A 44 10.10 -0.57 -4.76
C ASP A 44 9.05 0.40 -4.21
N ALA A 45 8.51 0.12 -3.02
CA ALA A 45 7.57 1.02 -2.35
C ALA A 45 8.19 2.40 -2.05
N LEU A 46 9.46 2.42 -1.62
CA LEU A 46 10.19 3.67 -1.40
C LEU A 46 10.50 4.41 -2.71
N ALA A 47 10.88 3.68 -3.76
CA ALA A 47 11.14 4.23 -5.08
C ALA A 47 9.89 4.87 -5.68
N LEU A 48 8.74 4.16 -5.64
CA LEU A 48 7.46 4.67 -6.10
C LEU A 48 7.05 5.93 -5.34
N LYS A 49 7.13 5.92 -4.01
CA LYS A 49 6.82 7.09 -3.17
C LYS A 49 7.66 8.31 -3.55
N ARG A 50 8.95 8.11 -3.85
CA ARG A 50 9.86 9.18 -4.29
C ARG A 50 9.48 9.68 -5.68
N LEU A 51 9.23 8.78 -6.62
CA LEU A 51 8.83 9.13 -7.98
C LEU A 51 7.55 9.97 -7.99
N VAL A 52 6.51 9.53 -7.28
CA VAL A 52 5.22 10.26 -7.20
C VAL A 52 5.42 11.68 -6.67
N ARG A 53 6.25 11.88 -5.64
CA ARG A 53 6.57 13.21 -5.11
C ARG A 53 7.29 14.10 -6.12
N LEU A 54 8.33 13.56 -6.77
CA LEU A 54 9.08 14.27 -7.79
C LEU A 54 8.17 14.67 -8.96
N MET A 55 7.25 13.80 -9.35
CA MET A 55 6.32 14.10 -10.42
C MET A 55 5.28 15.14 -10.03
N ALA A 56 4.76 15.08 -8.81
CA ALA A 56 3.87 16.13 -8.31
C ALA A 56 4.59 17.49 -8.36
N GLU A 57 5.82 17.58 -7.85
CA GLU A 57 6.60 18.81 -7.86
C GLU A 57 6.88 19.32 -9.28
N LYS A 58 7.26 18.45 -10.22
CA LYS A 58 7.46 18.81 -11.64
C LYS A 58 6.21 19.42 -12.26
N HIS A 59 5.03 18.90 -11.90
CA HIS A 59 3.72 19.38 -12.35
C HIS A 59 3.16 20.53 -11.50
N LYS A 60 3.95 21.10 -10.57
CA LYS A 60 3.54 22.17 -9.63
C LYS A 60 2.37 21.78 -8.72
N MET A 61 2.27 20.50 -8.40
CA MET A 61 1.31 19.91 -7.47
C MET A 61 2.04 19.40 -6.22
N HIS A 62 1.29 18.98 -5.20
CA HIS A 62 1.87 18.37 -4.01
C HIS A 62 1.27 16.98 -3.76
N ALA A 63 2.12 15.94 -3.68
CA ALA A 63 1.67 14.60 -3.30
C ALA A 63 1.86 14.34 -1.80
N THR A 64 0.81 13.88 -1.14
CA THR A 64 0.82 13.50 0.27
C THR A 64 0.46 12.03 0.45
N PHE A 65 1.15 11.39 1.39
CA PHE A 65 0.91 10.02 1.85
C PHE A 65 0.49 10.04 3.33
N MET A 66 -0.07 11.17 3.77
CA MET A 66 -0.56 11.32 5.13
C MET A 66 -1.85 10.52 5.26
N ALA A 67 -2.00 9.79 6.37
CA ALA A 67 -3.11 8.85 6.48
C ALA A 67 -4.51 9.51 6.48
N LYS A 68 -4.60 10.78 6.86
CA LYS A 68 -5.86 11.53 6.86
C LYS A 68 -5.57 13.00 6.54
N PRO A 69 -5.36 13.37 5.25
CA PRO A 69 -4.96 14.72 4.86
C PRO A 69 -6.07 15.75 5.11
N TYR A 70 -7.33 15.35 4.93
CA TYR A 70 -8.53 16.15 5.13
C TYR A 70 -9.51 15.39 6.02
N GLU A 71 -10.18 16.05 6.96
CA GLU A 71 -11.06 15.39 7.93
C GLU A 71 -12.32 14.84 7.26
N GLU A 72 -12.85 15.60 6.30
CA GLU A 72 -14.07 15.37 5.52
C GLU A 72 -13.94 14.35 4.38
N HIS A 73 -12.73 13.93 4.02
CA HIS A 73 -12.48 12.99 2.91
C HIS A 73 -11.91 11.66 3.39
N ALA A 74 -11.91 10.62 2.56
CA ALA A 74 -11.32 9.33 2.93
C ALA A 74 -9.83 9.48 3.26
N GLY A 75 -9.33 8.61 4.14
CA GLY A 75 -7.92 8.54 4.47
C GLY A 75 -7.12 7.76 3.43
N SER A 76 -5.80 7.85 3.54
CA SER A 76 -4.84 7.05 2.78
C SER A 76 -4.25 5.96 3.69
N GLY A 77 -4.21 4.72 3.24
CA GLY A 77 -3.61 3.58 3.96
C GLY A 77 -2.34 3.05 3.29
N MET A 78 -1.99 1.79 3.57
CA MET A 78 -1.03 1.00 2.82
C MET A 78 -1.38 -0.49 2.93
N HIS A 79 -1.89 -1.11 1.87
CA HIS A 79 -2.30 -2.52 1.91
C HIS A 79 -1.06 -3.32 1.65
N ILE A 80 -0.86 -4.35 2.47
CA ILE A 80 0.20 -5.31 2.24
C ILE A 80 -0.47 -6.65 2.03
N HIS A 81 -0.44 -7.13 0.79
CA HIS A 81 -0.91 -8.45 0.44
C HIS A 81 0.23 -9.45 0.68
N ILE A 82 0.04 -10.34 1.66
CA ILE A 82 1.09 -11.27 2.10
C ILE A 82 0.70 -12.68 1.66
N SER A 83 1.61 -13.35 0.97
CA SER A 83 1.59 -14.80 0.76
C SER A 83 2.84 -15.42 1.37
N MET A 84 2.80 -16.71 1.67
CA MET A 84 3.95 -17.44 2.18
C MET A 84 4.15 -18.68 1.32
N GLN A 85 5.36 -18.87 0.82
CA GLN A 85 5.72 -20.02 -0.01
C GLN A 85 6.66 -20.95 0.74
N ASN A 86 6.54 -22.25 0.51
CA ASN A 86 7.53 -23.22 0.98
C ASN A 86 8.74 -23.28 0.03
N ASN A 87 9.73 -24.11 0.35
CA ASN A 87 10.94 -24.30 -0.47
C ASN A 87 10.68 -24.86 -1.88
N ARG A 88 9.45 -25.28 -2.19
CA ARG A 88 9.02 -25.74 -3.52
C ARG A 88 8.27 -24.66 -4.30
N GLY A 89 8.12 -23.45 -3.75
CA GLY A 89 7.37 -22.34 -4.35
C GLY A 89 5.85 -22.48 -4.21
N GLU A 90 5.37 -23.37 -3.34
CA GLU A 90 3.92 -23.58 -3.16
C GLU A 90 3.40 -22.66 -2.05
N ASN A 91 2.29 -21.97 -2.31
CA ASN A 91 1.63 -21.13 -1.30
C ASN A 91 1.08 -22.00 -0.17
N VAL A 92 1.60 -21.82 1.04
CA VAL A 92 1.19 -22.59 2.23
C VAL A 92 0.03 -21.97 2.99
N LEU A 93 -0.49 -20.82 2.54
CA LEU A 93 -1.66 -20.18 3.12
C LEU A 93 -2.98 -20.70 2.51
N SER A 94 -2.91 -21.33 1.35
CA SER A 94 -4.03 -22.03 0.72
C SER A 94 -3.87 -23.55 0.86
N ASP A 95 -4.98 -24.28 0.97
CA ASP A 95 -4.96 -25.74 0.94
C ASP A 95 -5.01 -26.29 -0.50
N THR A 96 -5.09 -27.62 -0.63
CA THR A 96 -5.10 -28.28 -1.95
C THR A 96 -6.35 -28.01 -2.78
N GLU A 97 -7.43 -27.52 -2.17
CA GLU A 97 -8.69 -27.16 -2.85
C GLU A 97 -8.78 -25.67 -3.14
N GLY A 98 -7.79 -24.87 -2.72
CA GLY A 98 -7.77 -23.42 -2.89
C GLY A 98 -8.36 -22.65 -1.70
N GLU A 99 -8.78 -23.35 -0.65
CA GLU A 99 -9.44 -22.77 0.52
C GLU A 99 -8.42 -22.34 1.60
N ASP A 100 -8.92 -21.67 2.64
CA ASP A 100 -8.10 -21.20 3.76
C ASP A 100 -7.42 -22.35 4.51
N SER A 101 -6.09 -22.41 4.41
CA SER A 101 -5.32 -23.41 5.15
C SER A 101 -5.43 -23.23 6.68
N PRO A 102 -5.20 -24.29 7.47
CA PRO A 102 -5.05 -24.16 8.92
C PRO A 102 -3.92 -23.21 9.33
N LEU A 103 -2.90 -23.04 8.47
CA LEU A 103 -1.78 -22.15 8.73
C LEU A 103 -2.19 -20.68 8.58
N LEU A 104 -2.99 -20.35 7.55
CA LEU A 104 -3.56 -19.02 7.39
C LEU A 104 -4.39 -18.60 8.61
N LYS A 105 -5.23 -19.49 9.13
CA LYS A 105 -6.03 -19.23 10.35
C LYS A 105 -5.15 -18.94 11.57
N LYS A 106 -4.03 -19.66 11.73
CA LYS A 106 -3.05 -19.39 12.80
C LYS A 106 -2.32 -18.07 12.61
N MET A 107 -1.93 -17.75 11.38
CA MET A 107 -1.32 -16.47 11.03
C MET A 107 -2.26 -15.31 11.38
N LEU A 108 -3.52 -15.39 10.96
CA LEU A 108 -4.55 -14.39 11.26
C LEU A 108 -4.76 -14.22 12.77
N ALA A 109 -4.84 -15.31 13.52
CA ALA A 109 -4.95 -15.25 14.98
C ALA A 109 -3.77 -14.51 15.62
N GLY A 110 -2.54 -14.81 15.18
CA GLY A 110 -1.33 -14.10 15.64
C GLY A 110 -1.32 -12.62 15.26
N MET A 111 -1.77 -12.27 14.05
CA MET A 111 -1.88 -10.88 13.62
C MET A 111 -2.87 -10.09 14.47
N ILE A 112 -4.02 -10.67 14.80
CA ILE A 112 -5.04 -10.04 15.67
C ILE A 112 -4.48 -9.84 17.09
N ASP A 113 -3.84 -10.86 17.65
CA ASP A 113 -3.27 -10.81 19.00
C ASP A 113 -2.15 -9.74 19.13
N LEU A 114 -1.31 -9.63 18.11
CA LEU A 114 -0.20 -8.67 18.06
C LEU A 114 -0.59 -7.28 17.55
N MET A 115 -1.83 -7.11 17.07
CA MET A 115 -2.28 -5.86 16.44
C MET A 115 -2.07 -4.63 17.35
N PRO A 116 -2.47 -4.64 18.63
CA PRO A 116 -2.32 -3.45 19.50
C PRO A 116 -0.87 -2.99 19.63
N SER A 117 0.07 -3.93 19.83
CA SER A 117 1.50 -3.65 19.94
C SER A 117 2.12 -3.21 18.60
N SER A 118 1.62 -3.75 17.48
CA SER A 118 2.13 -3.48 16.15
C SER A 118 1.72 -2.11 15.60
N MET A 119 0.66 -1.49 16.15
CA MET A 119 0.21 -0.16 15.74
C MET A 119 1.28 0.92 15.89
N ALA A 120 2.19 0.81 16.86
CA ALA A 120 3.30 1.76 16.97
C ALA A 120 4.20 1.78 15.72
N LEU A 121 4.29 0.66 14.99
CA LEU A 121 5.08 0.53 13.78
C LEU A 121 4.26 0.80 12.51
N LEU A 122 3.05 0.24 12.44
CA LEU A 122 2.18 0.35 11.25
C LEU A 122 1.49 1.71 11.14
N ALA A 123 1.31 2.38 12.28
CA ALA A 123 0.52 3.58 12.44
C ALA A 123 1.21 4.63 13.34
N PRO A 124 2.45 5.04 13.04
CA PRO A 124 3.27 5.81 13.97
C PRO A 124 2.82 7.27 14.17
N ASN A 125 1.87 7.77 13.37
CA ASN A 125 1.46 9.18 13.38
C ASN A 125 0.10 9.38 14.03
N VAL A 126 0.00 10.36 14.94
CA VAL A 126 -1.22 10.73 15.69
C VAL A 126 -2.43 11.01 14.79
N LYS A 127 -2.18 11.52 13.59
CA LYS A 127 -3.21 11.86 12.58
C LYS A 127 -3.98 10.66 12.03
N LEU A 128 -3.65 9.42 12.43
CA LEU A 128 -4.43 8.22 12.11
C LEU A 128 -5.63 8.00 13.07
N VAL A 129 -5.60 8.56 14.29
CA VAL A 129 -6.51 8.15 15.41
C VAL A 129 -7.84 8.94 15.45
N SER A 130 -8.37 9.35 14.29
CA SER A 130 -9.78 9.76 14.18
C SER A 130 -10.63 8.48 14.06
N PRO A 131 -11.83 8.37 14.67
CA PRO A 131 -12.54 7.09 14.78
C PRO A 131 -12.74 6.45 13.40
N LEU A 132 -12.05 5.33 13.19
CA LEU A 132 -12.08 4.53 11.98
C LEU A 132 -13.49 3.97 11.77
N PRO A 133 -14.23 4.32 10.69
CA PRO A 133 -15.22 3.40 10.17
C PRO A 133 -14.47 2.19 9.59
N ALA A 134 -14.98 0.99 9.88
CA ALA A 134 -14.38 -0.27 9.46
C ALA A 134 -14.23 -0.36 7.93
N GLY A 135 -13.09 -0.87 7.47
CA GLY A 135 -12.94 -1.43 6.12
C GLY A 135 -11.84 -0.81 5.28
N ASN A 136 -10.78 -1.59 5.09
CA ASN A 136 -9.79 -1.57 3.99
C ASN A 136 -8.64 -0.55 4.08
N VAL A 137 -7.41 -1.03 3.96
CA VAL A 137 -6.12 -0.37 4.19
C VAL A 137 -5.38 0.05 2.88
N TYR A 138 -5.83 0.94 1.98
CA TYR A 138 -5.21 1.16 0.64
C TYR A 138 -3.95 2.04 0.53
N ALA A 139 -2.92 1.62 -0.22
CA ALA A 139 -1.69 2.41 -0.47
C ALA A 139 -2.00 3.62 -1.37
N ASP A 140 -2.36 4.73 -0.73
CA ASP A 140 -2.88 5.91 -1.41
C ASP A 140 -1.86 7.05 -1.46
N ALA A 141 -1.73 7.65 -2.64
CA ALA A 141 -1.05 8.91 -2.84
C ALA A 141 -2.09 9.96 -3.20
N GLY A 142 -2.47 10.81 -2.24
CA GLY A 142 -3.29 11.98 -2.52
C GLY A 142 -2.48 13.01 -3.30
N VAL A 143 -2.91 13.37 -4.50
CA VAL A 143 -2.35 14.48 -5.28
C VAL A 143 -3.19 15.73 -5.00
N VAL A 144 -2.61 16.65 -4.24
CA VAL A 144 -3.19 17.96 -3.94
C VAL A 144 -2.90 18.90 -5.10
N GLY A 145 -3.96 19.29 -5.82
CA GLY A 145 -3.99 20.49 -6.65
C GLY A 145 -4.46 21.71 -5.85
N PRO A 146 -4.22 22.94 -6.34
CA PRO A 146 -4.74 24.16 -5.71
C PRO A 146 -6.27 24.22 -5.67
#